data_AF-A0A2V9WBI3-F1
#
_entry.id   AF-A0A2V9WBI3-F1
#
_cell.length_a   1.000
_cell.length_b   1.000
_cell.length_c   1.000
_cell.angle_alpha   90.00
_cell.angle_beta   90.00
_cell.angle_gamma   90.00
#
_symmetry.space_group_name_H-M   'P 1'
#
loop_
_entity.id
_entity.type
_entity.pdbx_description
1 polymer ?
#
loop_
_entity_poly.entity_id
_entity_poly.type
_entity_poly.pdbx_seq_one_letter_code
_entity_poly.pdbx_strand_id
1 'polypeptide(L)'
;MLVFTDRRFHAEKASRSGGKDQERRIYEGDLSAADWNALDGILESDGFRKLNVPPGYVPLALQNAHFFTISVKREKGFQNMEFPDDNSRKPYESQLKPLFQWWKAIRSRRMAVSEAPVDSRCTLDTSHGVFSY
;
A
#
# COMPACT_ATOMS: atom_id res chain seq x y z
N MET A 1 -4.49 -0.84 1.24
CA MET A 1 -4.89 -2.06 0.49
C MET A 1 -4.20 -3.23 1.14
N LEU A 2 -4.96 -4.22 1.55
CA LEU A 2 -4.52 -5.51 2.07
C LEU A 2 -4.60 -6.53 0.94
N VAL A 3 -3.57 -7.33 0.76
CA VAL A 3 -3.57 -8.52 -0.10
C VAL A 3 -3.25 -9.71 0.79
N PHE A 4 -3.99 -10.80 0.64
CA PHE A 4 -3.83 -12.01 1.45
C PHE A 4 -3.19 -13.14 0.63
N THR A 5 -2.55 -14.10 1.30
CA THR A 5 -1.91 -15.28 0.68
C THR A 5 -2.85 -16.14 -0.16
N ASP A 6 -4.15 -16.07 0.11
CA ASP A 6 -5.20 -16.76 -0.65
C ASP A 6 -5.69 -15.94 -1.85
N ARG A 7 -4.97 -14.88 -2.23
CA ARG A 7 -5.22 -13.95 -3.35
C ARG A 7 -6.40 -13.02 -3.15
N ARG A 8 -7.10 -13.09 -2.02
CA ARG A 8 -8.11 -12.09 -1.69
C ARG A 8 -7.44 -10.75 -1.43
N PHE A 9 -8.17 -9.68 -1.66
CA PHE A 9 -7.74 -8.35 -1.27
C PHE A 9 -8.89 -7.55 -0.67
N HIS A 10 -8.49 -6.57 0.15
CA HIS A 10 -9.36 -5.60 0.76
C HIS A 10 -8.74 -4.20 0.56
N ALA A 11 -9.47 -3.27 -0.04
CA ALA A 11 -8.97 -1.93 -0.31
C ALA A 11 -9.98 -0.88 0.11
N GLU A 12 -9.51 0.07 0.89
CA GLU A 12 -10.30 1.22 1.31
C GLU A 12 -9.83 2.49 0.61
N LYS A 13 -10.78 3.31 0.16
CA LYS A 13 -10.56 4.67 -0.30
C LYS A 13 -11.43 5.59 0.52
N ALA A 14 -10.81 6.54 1.21
CA ALA A 14 -11.54 7.55 1.96
C ALA A 14 -11.08 8.97 1.62
N SER A 15 -11.97 9.93 1.80
CA SER A 15 -11.69 11.35 1.78
C SER A 15 -11.92 11.95 3.17
N ARG A 16 -10.96 12.75 3.65
CA ARG A 16 -11.09 13.51 4.89
C ARG A 16 -11.18 14.99 4.56
N SER A 17 -12.09 15.70 5.21
CA SER A 17 -12.20 17.15 5.16
C SER A 17 -12.53 17.67 6.56
N GLY A 18 -11.78 18.68 7.03
CA GLY A 18 -11.94 19.23 8.38
C GLY A 18 -11.78 18.20 9.51
N GLY A 19 -10.92 17.20 9.31
CA GLY A 19 -10.67 16.13 10.30
C GLY A 19 -11.73 15.02 10.33
N LYS A 20 -12.83 15.14 9.59
CA LYS A 20 -13.90 14.14 9.50
C LYS A 20 -13.81 13.33 8.21
N ASP A 21 -14.12 12.04 8.30
CA ASP A 21 -14.34 11.18 7.13
C ASP A 21 -15.62 11.64 6.43
N GLN A 22 -15.52 12.04 5.16
CA GLN A 22 -16.69 12.45 4.38
C GLN A 22 -17.25 11.29 3.56
N GLU A 23 -16.37 10.52 2.94
CA GLU A 23 -16.74 9.38 2.13
C GLU A 23 -15.71 8.28 2.31
N ARG A 24 -16.17 7.05 2.54
CA ARG A 24 -15.34 5.85 2.56
C ARG A 24 -15.97 4.79 1.66
N ARG A 25 -15.17 4.27 0.73
CA ARG A 25 -15.55 3.19 -0.17
C ARG A 25 -14.62 2.00 0.05
N ILE A 26 -15.21 0.84 0.25
CA ILE A 26 -14.51 -0.41 0.49
C ILE A 26 -14.65 -1.25 -0.78
N TYR A 27 -13.56 -1.94 -1.13
CA TYR A 27 -13.47 -2.78 -2.33
C TYR A 27 -12.85 -4.10 -1.95
N GLU A 28 -13.49 -5.20 -2.31
CA GLU A 28 -13.02 -6.54 -2.03
C GLU A 28 -13.13 -7.42 -3.28
N GLY A 29 -12.35 -8.49 -3.29
CA GLY A 29 -12.39 -9.49 -4.34
C GLY A 29 -11.13 -10.32 -4.37
N ASP A 30 -10.95 -11.03 -5.48
CA ASP A 30 -9.81 -11.90 -5.73
C ASP A 30 -8.91 -11.31 -6.82
N LEU A 31 -7.60 -11.41 -6.60
CA LEU A 31 -6.62 -11.16 -7.65
C LEU A 31 -6.68 -12.30 -8.67
N SER A 32 -6.67 -11.94 -9.95
CA SER A 32 -6.49 -12.95 -11.00
C SER A 32 -5.13 -13.64 -10.84
N ALA A 33 -4.96 -14.84 -11.39
CA ALA A 33 -3.67 -15.53 -11.37
C ALA A 33 -2.55 -14.67 -11.98
N ALA A 34 -2.85 -13.89 -13.03
CA ALA A 34 -1.91 -12.98 -13.65
C ALA A 34 -1.51 -11.82 -12.70
N ASP A 35 -2.49 -11.23 -12.00
CA ASP A 35 -2.22 -10.13 -11.05
C ASP A 35 -1.45 -10.62 -9.83
N TRP A 36 -1.79 -11.80 -9.32
CA TRP A 36 -1.10 -12.44 -8.21
C TRP A 36 0.36 -12.74 -8.58
N ASN A 37 0.59 -13.42 -9.70
CA ASN A 37 1.95 -13.76 -10.14
C ASN A 37 2.78 -12.51 -10.44
N ALA A 38 2.17 -11.44 -10.96
CA ALA A 38 2.85 -10.17 -11.17
C ALA A 38 3.26 -9.53 -9.84
N LEU A 39 2.37 -9.50 -8.84
CA LEU A 39 2.70 -9.00 -7.50
C LEU A 39 3.83 -9.82 -6.88
N ASP A 40 3.70 -11.14 -6.88
CA ASP A 40 4.69 -12.06 -6.34
C ASP A 40 6.07 -11.82 -6.97
N GLY A 41 6.15 -11.76 -8.31
CA GLY A 41 7.40 -11.47 -9.01
C GLY A 41 8.02 -10.11 -8.67
N ILE A 42 7.20 -9.09 -8.39
CA ILE A 42 7.68 -7.78 -7.94
C ILE A 42 8.26 -7.88 -6.52
N LEU A 43 7.51 -8.49 -5.60
CA LEU A 43 7.88 -8.62 -4.18
C LEU A 43 9.11 -9.52 -3.98
N GLU A 44 9.28 -10.50 -4.87
CA GLU A 44 10.39 -11.46 -4.86
C GLU A 44 11.61 -10.99 -5.67
N SER A 45 11.50 -9.86 -6.38
CA SER A 45 12.64 -9.31 -7.11
C SER A 45 13.78 -8.93 -6.16
N ASP A 46 15.01 -9.21 -6.60
CA ASP A 46 16.24 -8.93 -5.85
C ASP A 46 16.32 -7.48 -5.36
N GLY A 47 15.93 -6.53 -6.22
CA GLY A 47 15.93 -5.10 -5.91
C GLY A 47 14.93 -4.76 -4.79
N PHE A 48 13.73 -5.32 -4.84
CA PHE A 48 12.69 -5.07 -3.84
C PHE A 48 12.99 -5.77 -2.51
N ARG A 49 13.45 -7.02 -2.53
CA ARG A 49 13.84 -7.76 -1.31
C ARG A 49 15.00 -7.10 -0.56
N LYS A 50 15.91 -6.42 -1.28
CA LYS A 50 17.04 -5.70 -0.70
C LYS A 50 16.70 -4.27 -0.27
N LEU A 51 15.47 -3.79 -0.49
CA LEU A 51 15.05 -2.47 -0.01
C LEU A 51 15.13 -2.41 1.50
N ASN A 52 15.99 -1.50 1.96
CA ASN A 52 16.12 -1.12 3.35
C ASN A 52 15.92 0.40 3.41
N VAL A 53 14.71 0.80 3.78
CA VAL A 53 14.36 2.21 3.96
C VAL A 53 14.65 2.55 5.41
N PRO A 54 15.61 3.44 5.70
CA PRO A 54 15.86 3.87 7.06
C PRO A 54 14.56 4.45 7.64
N PRO A 55 14.26 4.22 8.92
CA PRO A 55 13.13 4.88 9.56
C PRO A 55 13.26 6.39 9.36
N GLY A 56 12.31 6.97 8.63
CA GLY A 56 12.33 8.38 8.29
C GLY A 56 12.12 9.22 9.55
N TYR A 57 12.92 10.27 9.71
CA TYR A 57 12.62 11.29 10.71
C TYR A 57 11.34 12.00 10.28
N VAL A 58 10.23 11.82 11.00
CA VAL A 58 8.99 12.55 10.74
C VAL A 58 9.19 13.99 11.23
N PRO A 59 9.31 15.00 10.35
CA PRO A 59 9.53 16.36 10.79
C PRO A 59 8.29 16.87 11.55
N LEU A 60 8.49 17.71 12.58
CA LEU A 60 7.41 18.32 13.37
C LEU A 60 6.41 19.12 12.52
N ALA A 61 6.82 19.56 11.33
CA ALA A 61 5.96 20.14 10.32
C ALA A 61 6.23 19.46 8.97
N LEU A 62 5.31 18.63 8.50
CA LEU A 62 5.37 18.07 7.15
C LEU A 62 4.83 19.07 6.14
N GLN A 63 5.72 19.69 5.37
CA GLN A 63 5.35 20.34 4.13
C GLN A 63 5.33 19.27 3.03
N ASN A 64 4.21 19.11 2.32
CA ASN A 64 4.01 18.11 1.25
C ASN A 64 3.99 16.64 1.73
N ALA A 65 3.25 16.37 2.81
CA ALA A 65 3.03 15.02 3.31
C ALA A 65 2.40 14.10 2.25
N HIS A 66 3.16 13.10 1.80
CA HIS A 66 2.72 12.05 0.89
C HIS A 66 3.11 10.69 1.45
N PHE A 67 2.60 10.42 2.64
CA PHE A 67 2.93 9.21 3.37
C PHE A 67 2.53 7.95 2.60
N PHE A 68 3.51 7.08 2.41
CA PHE A 68 3.31 5.77 1.83
C PHE A 68 3.97 4.72 2.71
N THR A 69 3.20 3.73 3.15
CA THR A 69 3.70 2.60 3.93
C THR A 69 3.53 1.33 3.12
N ILE A 70 4.59 0.53 3.04
CA ILE A 70 4.55 -0.81 2.46
C ILE A 70 4.99 -1.79 3.52
N SER A 71 4.18 -2.80 3.77
CA SER A 71 4.52 -3.91 4.67
C SER A 71 4.37 -5.21 3.92
N VAL A 72 5.45 -5.98 3.85
CA VAL A 72 5.48 -7.29 3.17
C VAL A 72 5.86 -8.38 4.15
N LYS A 73 5.02 -9.40 4.26
CA LYS A 73 5.33 -10.59 5.06
C LYS A 73 6.51 -11.34 4.46
N ARG A 74 7.50 -11.65 5.29
CA ARG A 74 8.69 -12.47 4.98
C ARG A 74 8.81 -13.60 6.02
N GLU A 75 9.71 -14.55 5.75
CA GLU A 75 9.98 -15.69 6.65
C GLU A 75 10.24 -15.26 8.11
N LYS A 76 11.05 -14.20 8.30
CA LYS A 76 11.51 -13.73 9.62
C LYS A 76 10.69 -12.57 10.20
N GLY A 77 9.59 -12.17 9.58
CA GLY A 77 8.81 -11.01 10.05
C GLY A 77 8.24 -10.18 8.91
N PHE A 78 8.17 -8.87 9.09
CA PHE A 78 7.73 -7.94 8.06
C PHE A 78 8.88 -7.08 7.58
N GLN A 79 8.97 -6.90 6.26
CA GLN A 79 9.78 -5.85 5.65
C GLN A 79 8.88 -4.61 5.56
N ASN A 80 9.13 -3.64 6.44
CA ASN A 80 8.39 -2.38 6.49
C ASN A 80 9.18 -1.27 5.80
N MET A 81 8.49 -0.46 5.01
CA MET A 81 9.05 0.68 4.30
C MET A 81 8.09 1.84 4.46
N GLU A 82 8.58 2.95 4.99
CA GLU A 82 7.79 4.15 5.27
C GLU A 82 8.40 5.34 4.55
N PHE A 83 7.58 6.02 3.76
CA PHE A 83 7.98 7.18 2.97
C PHE A 83 7.12 8.37 3.38
N PRO A 84 7.58 9.27 4.26
CA PRO A 84 6.79 10.41 4.71
C PRO A 84 6.49 11.44 3.61
N ASP A 85 7.36 11.53 2.61
CA ASP A 85 7.23 12.44 1.47
C ASP A 85 7.86 11.87 0.19
N ASP A 86 7.67 12.59 -0.92
CA ASP A 86 8.25 12.19 -2.21
C ASP A 86 9.78 12.16 -2.21
N ASN A 87 10.46 12.99 -1.40
CA ASN A 87 11.92 13.03 -1.35
C ASN A 87 12.50 11.76 -0.71
N SER A 88 11.85 11.24 0.34
CA SER A 88 12.19 9.97 0.96
C SER A 88 11.99 8.78 0.01
N ARG A 89 11.04 8.89 -0.93
CA ARG A 89 10.72 7.83 -1.89
C ARG A 89 11.63 7.82 -3.12
N LYS A 90 12.07 8.99 -3.60
CA LYS A 90 12.87 9.17 -4.83
C LYS A 90 14.05 8.19 -4.97
N PRO A 91 14.89 7.94 -3.94
CA PRO A 91 16.03 7.03 -4.05
C PRO A 91 15.64 5.57 -4.39
N TYR A 92 14.39 5.19 -4.13
CA TYR A 92 13.87 3.83 -4.28
C TYR A 92 12.90 3.69 -5.45
N GLU A 93 12.75 4.74 -6.28
CA GLU A 93 11.72 4.79 -7.31
C GLU A 93 11.88 3.67 -8.35
N SER A 94 13.11 3.31 -8.72
CA SER A 94 13.35 2.24 -9.69
C SER A 94 12.88 0.87 -9.20
N GLN A 95 13.02 0.59 -7.90
CA GLN A 95 12.55 -0.65 -7.26
C GLN A 95 11.05 -0.62 -6.97
N LEU A 96 10.49 0.55 -6.64
CA LEU A 96 9.07 0.69 -6.25
C LEU A 96 8.13 0.86 -7.45
N LYS A 97 8.62 1.38 -8.57
CA LYS A 97 7.80 1.68 -9.75
C LYS A 97 6.97 0.49 -10.26
N PRO A 98 7.50 -0.74 -10.36
CA PRO A 98 6.69 -1.89 -10.74
C PRO A 98 5.49 -2.12 -9.80
N LEU A 99 5.70 -2.00 -8.48
CA LEU A 99 4.63 -2.15 -7.48
C LEU A 99 3.56 -1.07 -7.64
N PHE A 100 3.96 0.19 -7.86
CA PHE A 100 3.02 1.28 -8.07
C PHE A 100 2.23 1.15 -9.36
N GLN A 101 2.86 0.67 -10.43
CA GLN A 101 2.18 0.42 -11.70
C GLN A 101 1.16 -0.71 -11.55
N TRP A 102 1.54 -1.81 -10.91
CA TRP A 102 0.63 -2.90 -10.56
C TRP A 102 -0.55 -2.39 -9.73
N TRP A 103 -0.28 -1.65 -8.66
CA TRP A 103 -1.31 -1.11 -7.77
C TRP A 103 -2.27 -0.15 -8.48
N LYS A 104 -1.73 0.74 -9.33
CA LYS A 104 -2.53 1.65 -10.15
C LYS A 104 -3.43 0.89 -11.11
N ALA A 105 -2.93 -0.19 -11.73
CA ALA A 105 -3.70 -1.01 -12.66
C ALA A 105 -4.89 -1.70 -11.95
N ILE A 106 -4.67 -2.27 -10.76
CA ILE A 106 -5.75 -2.86 -9.95
C ILE A 106 -6.78 -1.81 -9.55
N ARG A 107 -6.35 -0.67 -9.01
CA ARG A 107 -7.26 0.39 -8.52
C ARG A 107 -8.03 1.11 -9.61
N SER A 108 -7.54 1.10 -10.85
CA SER A 108 -8.22 1.75 -11.98
C SER A 108 -9.37 0.89 -12.53
N ARG A 109 -9.46 -0.38 -12.12
CA ARG A 109 -10.59 -1.25 -12.48
C ARG A 109 -11.86 -0.72 -11.84
N ARG A 110 -12.96 -0.76 -12.59
CA ARG A 110 -14.28 -0.53 -11.99
C ARG A 110 -14.61 -1.73 -11.11
N MET A 111 -14.63 -1.50 -9.81
CA MET A 111 -15.03 -2.47 -8.81
C MET A 111 -16.33 -2.05 -8.15
N ALA A 112 -17.18 -3.02 -7.82
CA ALA A 112 -18.33 -2.77 -6.96
C ALA A 112 -17.84 -2.37 -5.56
N VAL A 113 -18.58 -1.47 -4.91
CA VAL A 113 -18.35 -1.12 -3.51
C VAL A 113 -18.85 -2.28 -2.66
N SER A 114 -18.01 -2.77 -1.72
CA SER A 114 -18.36 -3.78 -0.74
C SER A 114 -19.08 -3.16 0.45
N GLU A 115 -19.99 -3.91 1.07
CA GLU A 115 -20.65 -3.56 2.34
C GLU A 115 -19.85 -4.04 3.57
N ALA A 116 -18.64 -4.59 3.36
CA ALA A 116 -17.79 -5.01 4.45
C ALA A 116 -17.49 -3.87 5.45
N PRO A 117 -17.25 -4.20 6.73
CA PRO A 117 -16.87 -3.21 7.71
C PRO A 117 -15.48 -2.63 7.40
N VAL A 118 -15.22 -1.44 7.95
CA VAL A 118 -13.89 -0.85 7.98
C VAL A 118 -12.92 -1.76 8.71
N ASP A 119 -11.78 -2.04 8.09
CA ASP A 119 -10.70 -2.80 8.69
C ASP A 119 -9.78 -1.88 9.50
N SER A 120 -9.50 -2.23 10.76
CA SER A 120 -8.60 -1.44 11.61
C SER A 120 -7.15 -1.41 11.08
N ARG A 121 -6.78 -2.31 10.17
CA ARG A 121 -5.49 -2.32 9.46
C ARG A 121 -5.48 -1.38 8.25
N CYS A 122 -6.64 -0.89 7.84
CA CYS A 122 -6.83 0.14 6.81
C CYS A 122 -7.20 1.50 7.41
N THR A 123 -6.97 1.72 8.71
CA THR A 123 -7.23 3.01 9.35
C THR A 123 -6.50 4.12 8.62
N LEU A 124 -7.22 5.24 8.43
CA LEU A 124 -6.67 6.51 8.00
C LEU A 124 -5.87 7.14 9.15
N ASP A 125 -4.81 6.47 9.59
CA ASP A 125 -3.68 7.23 10.08
C ASP A 125 -3.08 7.99 8.88
N THR A 126 -2.12 8.87 9.14
CA THR A 126 -1.54 9.67 8.07
C THR A 126 -0.85 8.83 6.98
N SER A 127 -0.79 7.50 7.08
CA SER A 127 -0.11 6.62 6.13
C SER A 127 -1.06 5.87 5.17
N HIS A 128 -0.81 5.97 3.87
CA HIS A 128 -1.44 5.07 2.90
C HIS A 128 -0.69 3.74 2.89
N GLY A 129 -1.20 2.75 3.64
CA GLY A 129 -0.60 1.42 3.73
C GLY A 129 -1.00 0.47 2.59
N VAL A 130 -0.02 -0.16 1.93
CA VAL A 130 -0.18 -1.43 1.22
C VAL A 130 0.38 -2.53 2.12
N PHE A 131 -0.46 -3.45 2.54
CA PHE A 131 -0.10 -4.60 3.37
C PHE A 131 -0.31 -5.86 2.56
N SER A 132 0.70 -6.72 2.48
CA SER A 132 0.55 -8.07 1.92
C SER A 132 0.78 -9.08 3.04
N TYR A 133 -0.24 -9.89 3.33
CA TYR A 133 -0.21 -11.05 4.22
C TYR A 133 0.14 -12.30 3.43
#